data_AF-A0A811QVF2-F1
#
_entry.id   AF-A0A811QVF2-F1
#
_cell.length_a   1.000
_cell.length_b   1.000
_cell.length_c   1.000
_cell.angle_alpha   90.00
_cell.angle_beta   90.00
_cell.angle_gamma   90.00
#
_symmetry.space_group_name_H-M   'P 1'
#
loop_
_entity.id
_entity.type
_entity.pdbx_description
1 polymer ?
#
loop_
_entity_poly.entity_id
_entity_poly.type
_entity_poly.pdbx_seq_one_letter_code
_entity_poly.pdbx_strand_id
1 'polypeptide(L)'
;MVILTARDEKKGSEAVEMLHGSGLPDVQFHRLDVSDPTDAARLAEFIQEKFGRLDILINNAGVIGVTTTAEIGTTTTIQELYFSGEDLKQELNDIDNLTVERLDEMPGLFLKDYKNDQLKSHGWPADSGCLAYKVSKALTNGYSRILAKARPELRINSVHPGFCKTDINFDTGEYTAEDGASCIVAVALLPEEGPTGMFFSRTEEAPFVVAVVTGGNKGIGLEVCRQLASRGVMVILTARDEKKGSQAVGMLHGSGLPNVQFHRLDVSDTTDTARLAEFIKEKFGRLDILINNAGVIGASASAEIDTTSIKEELVGKNAMDRLHWLLQHSTESYEEARECLKINYFGTKYVTEALLPILLSSSDGRLINVSSNYGLLQYFSGEDLKQELNDIDNLTVERLDEMSELFLKDYKSGQLKSHGWPADSEYLAYKVSKALTNGYTRILAKALPKLRINSVHPGYCKTDINFDTGEYTAEDGASCIVAVALLPEGGPTGVFFFRTEEAPFV
;
A
#
# COMPACT_ATOMS: atom_id res chain seq x y z
N MET A 1 -9.28 37.75 12.03
CA MET A 1 -8.60 37.94 13.33
C MET A 1 -7.74 36.72 13.60
N VAL A 2 -6.46 36.91 13.92
CA VAL A 2 -5.51 35.84 14.27
C VAL A 2 -5.08 36.04 15.72
N ILE A 3 -5.04 34.96 16.49
CA ILE A 3 -4.49 34.99 17.85
C ILE A 3 -3.11 34.34 17.81
N LEU A 4 -2.08 35.16 17.96
CA LEU A 4 -0.70 34.71 18.07
C LEU A 4 -0.44 34.26 19.51
N THR A 5 0.10 33.05 19.66
CA THR A 5 0.38 32.47 20.98
C THR A 5 1.87 32.19 21.15
N ALA A 6 2.40 32.51 22.34
CA ALA A 6 3.76 32.16 22.73
C ALA A 6 3.87 32.02 24.25
N ARG A 7 4.89 31.28 24.71
CA ARG A 7 5.22 31.16 26.13
C ARG A 7 5.78 32.45 26.72
N ASP A 8 6.61 33.14 25.94
CA ASP A 8 7.26 34.41 26.29
C ASP A 8 6.36 35.57 25.86
N GLU A 9 5.81 36.27 26.85
CA GLU A 9 4.88 37.38 26.65
C GLU A 9 5.51 38.58 25.96
N LYS A 10 6.78 38.87 26.26
CA LYS A 10 7.51 39.99 25.65
C LYS A 10 7.75 39.71 24.17
N LYS A 11 8.33 38.55 23.85
CA LYS A 11 8.58 38.18 22.44
C LYS A 11 7.29 38.06 21.63
N GLY A 12 6.23 37.52 22.24
CA GLY A 12 4.92 37.42 21.60
C GLY A 12 4.32 38.79 21.28
N SER A 13 4.41 39.75 22.20
CA SER A 13 3.93 41.12 21.99
C SER A 13 4.75 41.85 20.92
N GLU A 14 6.09 41.74 20.97
CA GLU A 14 6.98 42.30 19.94
C GLU A 14 6.68 41.72 18.55
N ALA A 15 6.37 40.43 18.46
CA ALA A 15 5.97 39.80 17.19
C ALA A 15 4.67 40.37 16.63
N VAL A 16 3.68 40.65 17.48
CA VAL A 16 2.42 41.29 17.06
C VAL A 16 2.67 42.72 16.58
N GLU A 17 3.50 43.50 17.28
CA GLU A 17 3.86 44.86 16.85
C GLU A 17 4.57 44.87 15.48
N MET A 18 5.46 43.90 15.23
CA MET A 18 6.11 43.75 13.91
C MET A 18 5.09 43.44 12.80
N LEU A 19 4.09 42.60 13.08
CA LEU A 19 3.02 42.27 12.13
C LEU A 19 2.12 43.49 11.87
N HIS A 20 1.77 44.24 12.92
CA HIS A 20 1.03 45.50 12.79
C HIS A 20 1.79 46.51 11.94
N GLY A 21 3.09 46.69 12.20
CA GLY A 21 3.97 47.57 11.40
C GLY A 21 4.11 47.13 9.94
N SER A 22 3.85 45.86 9.65
CA SER A 22 3.82 45.28 8.30
C SER A 22 2.44 45.35 7.64
N GLY A 23 1.47 46.05 8.24
CA GLY A 23 0.12 46.25 7.69
C GLY A 23 -0.88 45.14 8.01
N LEU A 24 -0.62 44.30 9.02
CA LEU A 24 -1.52 43.23 9.47
C LEU A 24 -2.07 43.54 10.88
N PRO A 25 -3.02 44.49 11.02
CA PRO A 25 -3.51 44.94 12.33
C PRO A 25 -4.40 43.92 13.06
N ASP A 26 -4.95 42.94 12.33
CA ASP A 26 -5.91 41.97 12.86
C ASP A 26 -5.26 40.76 13.55
N VAL A 27 -4.13 41.00 14.22
CA VAL A 27 -3.39 40.00 15.02
C VAL A 27 -3.39 40.43 16.48
N GLN A 28 -3.74 39.53 17.39
CA GLN A 28 -3.70 39.75 18.83
C GLN A 28 -2.83 38.71 19.52
N PHE A 29 -2.13 39.13 20.58
CA PHE A 29 -1.35 38.21 21.39
C PHE A 29 -2.20 37.59 22.51
N HIS A 30 -1.98 36.30 22.77
CA HIS A 30 -2.41 35.65 24.00
C HIS A 30 -1.31 34.69 24.48
N ARG A 31 -0.87 34.81 25.74
CA ARG A 31 0.15 33.92 26.31
C ARG A 31 -0.37 32.49 26.37
N LEU A 32 0.44 31.53 25.95
CA LEU A 32 0.12 30.10 25.99
C LEU A 32 1.39 29.29 26.20
N ASP A 33 1.43 28.52 27.29
CA ASP A 33 2.27 27.35 27.43
C ASP A 33 1.48 26.08 27.13
N VAL A 34 1.76 25.45 25.98
CA VAL A 34 1.08 24.22 25.54
C VAL A 34 1.35 23.02 26.46
N SER A 35 2.34 23.11 27.35
CA SER A 35 2.60 22.08 28.37
C SER A 35 1.77 22.27 29.65
N ASP A 36 1.07 23.40 29.80
CA ASP A 36 0.20 23.70 30.93
C ASP A 36 -1.27 23.64 30.49
N PRO A 37 -2.05 22.63 30.92
CA PRO A 37 -3.47 22.52 30.54
C PRO A 37 -4.31 23.70 31.05
N THR A 38 -3.88 24.39 32.11
CA THR A 38 -4.60 25.56 32.63
C THR A 38 -4.44 26.80 31.73
N ASP A 39 -3.32 26.91 31.02
CA ASP A 39 -3.11 27.95 30.01
C ASP A 39 -4.01 27.70 28.78
N ALA A 40 -4.09 26.45 28.33
CA ALA A 40 -4.95 26.06 27.22
C ALA A 40 -6.44 26.33 27.52
N ALA A 41 -6.89 26.01 28.74
CA ALA A 41 -8.24 26.32 29.20
C ALA A 41 -8.54 27.83 29.19
N ARG A 42 -7.61 28.65 29.70
CA ARG A 42 -7.74 30.11 29.67
C ARG A 42 -7.81 30.69 28.26
N LEU A 43 -7.02 30.16 27.33
CA LEU A 43 -7.11 30.56 25.92
C LEU A 43 -8.48 30.22 25.33
N ALA A 44 -9.02 29.03 25.63
CA ALA A 44 -10.35 28.63 25.17
C ALA A 44 -11.45 29.55 25.72
N GLU A 45 -11.41 29.87 27.03
CA GLU A 45 -12.32 30.82 27.66
C GLU A 45 -12.22 32.21 27.01
N PHE A 46 -11.00 32.73 26.84
CA PHE A 46 -10.77 34.01 26.16
C PHE A 46 -11.36 34.05 24.76
N ILE A 47 -11.17 32.98 23.97
CA ILE A 47 -11.72 32.90 22.61
C ILE A 47 -13.25 32.88 22.65
N GLN A 48 -13.82 32.08 23.55
CA GLN A 48 -15.27 31.95 23.70
C GLN A 48 -15.92 33.27 24.13
N GLU A 49 -15.34 33.99 25.08
CA GLU A 49 -15.85 35.27 25.57
C GLU A 49 -15.74 36.39 24.53
N LYS A 50 -14.60 36.44 23.83
CA LYS A 50 -14.27 37.58 22.95
C LYS A 50 -14.79 37.41 21.53
N PHE A 51 -14.81 36.18 21.01
CA PHE A 51 -15.12 35.89 19.61
C PHE A 51 -16.28 34.92 19.44
N GLY A 52 -16.67 34.17 20.48
CA GLY A 52 -17.81 33.25 20.46
C GLY A 52 -17.57 31.93 19.73
N ARG A 53 -16.51 31.82 18.92
CA ARG A 53 -16.12 30.62 18.14
C ARG A 53 -14.62 30.62 17.82
N LEU A 54 -14.11 29.44 17.48
CA LEU A 54 -12.79 29.23 16.87
C LEU A 54 -12.97 28.50 15.53
N ASP A 55 -12.56 29.13 14.44
CA ASP A 55 -12.72 28.58 13.09
C ASP A 55 -11.57 27.65 12.69
N ILE A 56 -10.35 28.07 13.01
CA ILE A 56 -9.11 27.41 12.57
C ILE A 56 -8.17 27.32 13.77
N LEU A 57 -7.66 26.13 14.04
CA LEU A 57 -6.61 25.88 15.02
C LEU A 57 -5.37 25.33 14.30
N ILE A 58 -4.23 25.99 14.49
CA ILE A 58 -2.93 25.53 13.97
C ILE A 58 -2.03 25.15 15.14
N ASN A 59 -1.89 23.84 15.38
CA ASN A 59 -1.01 23.29 16.42
C ASN A 59 0.45 23.25 15.93
N ASN A 60 1.10 24.42 15.87
CA ASN A 60 2.48 24.57 15.38
C ASN A 60 3.56 24.49 16.48
N ALA A 61 3.19 24.73 17.75
CA ALA A 61 4.16 24.80 18.84
C ALA A 61 5.03 23.52 18.93
N GLY A 62 6.34 23.69 19.05
CA GLY A 62 7.28 22.58 19.11
C GLY A 62 8.68 23.03 19.53
N VAL A 63 9.48 22.07 19.98
CA VAL A 63 10.90 22.26 20.32
C VAL A 63 11.69 21.05 19.83
N ILE A 64 12.99 21.24 19.59
CA ILE A 64 13.92 20.12 19.34
C ILE A 64 14.89 20.03 20.53
N GLY A 65 14.95 18.86 21.15
CA GLY A 65 15.80 18.60 22.31
C GLY A 65 17.20 18.15 21.91
N VAL A 66 17.95 18.94 21.15
CA VAL A 66 19.33 18.61 20.77
C VAL A 66 20.31 19.43 21.60
N THR A 67 21.06 18.79 22.49
CA THR A 67 22.29 19.35 23.08
C THR A 67 23.48 18.96 22.20
N THR A 68 24.08 19.93 21.52
CA THR A 68 25.28 19.74 20.69
C THR A 68 26.49 19.42 21.57
N THR A 69 26.94 18.16 21.60
CA THR A 69 28.28 17.78 22.09
C THR A 69 29.06 16.86 21.15
N ALA A 70 28.72 16.80 19.86
CA ALA A 70 29.55 16.09 18.88
C ALA A 70 29.55 16.86 17.56
N GLU A 71 30.74 16.99 16.97
CA GLU A 71 30.97 17.55 15.64
C GLU A 71 29.96 16.94 14.65
N ILE A 72 29.10 17.78 14.08
CA ILE A 72 28.22 17.37 12.98
C ILE A 72 29.13 17.16 11.77
N GLY A 73 29.53 15.91 11.55
CA GLY A 73 29.98 15.47 10.24
C GLY A 73 28.90 15.82 9.22
N THR A 74 29.27 16.51 8.15
CA THR A 74 28.42 17.16 7.16
C THR A 74 27.64 16.19 6.24
N THR A 75 27.18 15.05 6.74
CA THR A 75 26.53 13.99 5.94
C THR A 75 25.41 13.27 6.69
N THR A 76 24.50 13.98 7.35
CA THR A 76 23.19 13.39 7.66
C THR A 76 22.37 13.36 6.37
N THR A 77 22.27 12.19 5.74
CA THR A 77 21.43 12.01 4.55
C THR A 77 19.96 12.06 4.96
N ILE A 78 19.06 12.57 4.10
CA ILE A 78 17.61 12.70 4.37
C ILE A 78 16.98 11.36 4.80
N GLN A 79 17.59 10.22 4.44
CA GLN A 79 17.17 8.88 4.88
C GLN A 79 17.24 8.66 6.40
N GLU A 80 18.13 9.35 7.12
CA GLU A 80 18.28 9.22 8.59
C GLU A 80 17.21 10.02 9.37
N LEU A 81 16.38 10.81 8.70
CA LEU A 81 15.28 11.57 9.31
C LEU A 81 13.97 10.78 9.42
N TYR A 82 13.87 9.61 8.78
CA TYR A 82 12.65 8.80 8.80
C TYR A 82 12.51 8.02 10.11
N PHE A 83 11.26 7.81 10.52
CA PHE A 83 10.89 7.00 11.66
C PHE A 83 11.19 5.53 11.35
N SER A 84 11.93 4.81 12.21
CA SER A 84 12.38 3.42 11.96
C SER A 84 11.80 2.38 12.94
N GLY A 85 10.97 2.80 13.90
CA GLY A 85 10.29 1.89 14.85
C GLY A 85 9.03 1.29 14.26
N GLU A 86 9.03 -0.01 13.97
CA GLU A 86 7.98 -0.66 13.18
C GLU A 86 6.74 -1.04 14.00
N ASP A 87 6.94 -1.63 15.18
CA ASP A 87 5.84 -1.91 16.12
C ASP A 87 5.02 -0.63 16.43
N LEU A 88 5.71 0.50 16.64
CA LEU A 88 5.05 1.78 16.85
C LEU A 88 4.33 2.28 15.59
N LYS A 89 4.93 2.14 14.40
CA LYS A 89 4.25 2.52 13.15
C LYS A 89 3.00 1.69 12.94
N GLN A 90 3.03 0.40 13.20
CA GLN A 90 1.89 -0.48 13.04
C GLN A 90 0.77 -0.06 14.00
N GLU A 91 1.10 0.12 15.29
CA GLU A 91 0.16 0.56 16.32
C GLU A 91 -0.45 1.93 15.96
N LEU A 92 0.35 2.89 15.49
CA LEU A 92 -0.11 4.20 15.06
C LEU A 92 -0.91 4.20 13.75
N ASN A 93 -0.81 3.13 12.97
CA ASN A 93 -1.56 2.96 11.72
C ASN A 93 -2.87 2.20 11.89
N ASP A 94 -3.03 1.45 12.97
CA ASP A 94 -4.26 0.74 13.32
C ASP A 94 -5.29 1.70 13.97
N ILE A 95 -5.85 2.59 13.17
CA ILE A 95 -6.81 3.62 13.63
C ILE A 95 -8.14 3.02 14.13
N ASP A 96 -8.41 1.75 13.83
CA ASP A 96 -9.58 1.09 14.36
C ASP A 96 -9.42 0.67 15.82
N ASN A 97 -8.19 0.42 16.26
CA ASN A 97 -7.88 0.02 17.64
C ASN A 97 -7.08 1.06 18.44
N LEU A 98 -6.45 2.05 17.79
CA LEU A 98 -5.66 3.08 18.46
C LEU A 98 -6.56 4.05 19.24
N THR A 99 -6.23 4.27 20.53
CA THR A 99 -6.99 5.16 21.43
C THR A 99 -6.17 6.36 21.90
N VAL A 100 -6.85 7.41 22.38
CA VAL A 100 -6.17 8.60 22.95
C VAL A 100 -5.42 8.21 24.21
N GLU A 101 -6.01 7.36 25.05
CA GLU A 101 -5.39 6.86 26.28
C GLU A 101 -4.07 6.14 25.98
N ARG A 102 -4.05 5.34 24.91
CA ARG A 102 -2.84 4.63 24.50
C ARG A 102 -1.76 5.59 24.01
N LEU A 103 -2.14 6.62 23.24
CA LEU A 103 -1.20 7.67 22.81
C LEU A 103 -0.63 8.46 23.99
N ASP A 104 -1.41 8.72 25.03
CA ASP A 104 -0.96 9.43 26.23
C ASP A 104 0.05 8.62 27.05
N GLU A 105 -0.03 7.29 27.04
CA GLU A 105 0.93 6.40 27.72
C GLU A 105 2.29 6.33 27.00
N MET A 106 2.29 6.39 25.67
CA MET A 106 3.45 6.14 24.82
C MET A 106 4.68 7.02 25.12
N PRO A 107 4.57 8.34 25.36
CA PRO A 107 5.72 9.17 25.75
C PRO A 107 6.40 8.66 27.02
N GLY A 108 5.63 8.20 28.01
CA GLY A 108 6.16 7.65 29.26
C GLY A 108 6.91 6.33 29.04
N LEU A 109 6.37 5.46 28.20
CA LEU A 109 7.02 4.20 27.81
C LEU A 109 8.30 4.45 27.02
N PHE A 110 8.27 5.34 26.02
CA PHE A 110 9.45 5.74 25.26
C PHE A 110 10.56 6.24 26.18
N LEU A 111 10.26 7.16 27.10
CA LEU A 111 11.26 7.71 28.03
C LEU A 111 11.83 6.66 28.99
N LYS A 112 10.99 5.73 29.44
CA LYS A 112 11.42 4.59 30.26
C LYS A 112 12.39 3.70 29.49
N ASP A 113 12.05 3.35 28.26
CA ASP A 113 12.86 2.47 27.42
C ASP A 113 14.14 3.15 26.93
N TYR A 114 14.07 4.45 26.63
CA TYR A 114 15.22 5.30 26.32
C TYR A 114 16.23 5.28 27.47
N LYS A 115 15.76 5.46 28.71
CA LYS A 115 16.61 5.47 29.90
C LYS A 115 17.27 4.12 30.19
N ASN A 116 16.65 3.03 29.77
CA ASN A 116 17.12 1.66 30.01
C ASN A 116 17.88 1.06 28.82
N ASP A 117 18.14 1.83 27.75
CA ASP A 117 18.75 1.35 26.50
C ASP A 117 17.97 0.20 25.84
N GLN A 118 16.63 0.27 25.91
CA GLN A 118 15.71 -0.75 25.42
C GLN A 118 14.93 -0.32 24.17
N LEU A 119 15.29 0.81 23.54
CA LEU A 119 14.56 1.35 22.39
C LEU A 119 14.41 0.31 21.28
N LYS A 120 15.54 -0.24 20.83
CA LYS A 120 15.55 -1.22 19.74
C LYS A 120 14.84 -2.52 20.11
N SER A 121 14.97 -2.99 21.36
CA SER A 121 14.33 -4.24 21.79
C SER A 121 12.83 -4.09 21.99
N HIS A 122 12.32 -2.88 22.20
CA HIS A 122 10.89 -2.57 22.34
C HIS A 122 10.32 -1.84 21.11
N GLY A 123 10.97 -1.98 19.94
CA GLY A 123 10.41 -1.50 18.67
C GLY A 123 10.40 0.02 18.48
N TRP A 124 11.05 0.79 19.35
CA TRP A 124 11.23 2.23 19.14
C TRP A 124 12.29 2.50 18.08
N PRO A 125 12.25 3.67 17.40
CA PRO A 125 13.37 4.14 16.61
C PRO A 125 14.63 4.15 17.47
N ALA A 126 15.71 3.59 16.92
CA ALA A 126 17.01 3.50 17.57
C ALA A 126 18.14 4.02 16.67
N ASP A 127 17.79 4.71 15.58
CA ASP A 127 18.72 5.39 14.70
C ASP A 127 19.23 6.70 15.31
N SER A 128 20.36 7.21 14.81
CA SER A 128 20.93 8.45 15.32
C SER A 128 20.06 9.66 14.97
N GLY A 129 19.91 10.58 15.93
CA GLY A 129 19.36 11.91 15.71
C GLY A 129 17.87 12.06 16.06
N CYS A 130 17.56 13.04 16.90
CA CYS A 130 16.20 13.59 17.13
C CYS A 130 15.11 12.57 17.48
N LEU A 131 15.44 11.47 18.17
CA LEU A 131 14.52 10.37 18.49
C LEU A 131 13.22 10.80 19.16
N ALA A 132 13.29 11.63 20.21
CA ALA A 132 12.10 12.14 20.90
C ALA A 132 11.23 13.02 19.97
N TYR A 133 11.85 13.78 19.06
CA TYR A 133 11.14 14.58 18.08
C TYR A 133 10.39 13.68 17.09
N LYS A 134 11.07 12.66 16.54
CA LYS A 134 10.47 11.65 15.65
C LYS A 134 9.25 10.99 16.29
N VAL A 135 9.39 10.51 17.52
CA VAL A 135 8.28 9.90 18.29
C VAL A 135 7.15 10.90 18.49
N SER A 136 7.43 12.12 18.98
CA SER A 136 6.39 13.12 19.21
C SER A 136 5.56 13.46 17.96
N LYS A 137 6.20 13.54 16.79
CA LYS A 137 5.52 13.81 15.51
C LYS A 137 4.73 12.61 15.02
N ALA A 138 5.24 11.39 15.20
CA ALA A 138 4.48 10.17 14.91
C ALA A 138 3.22 10.07 15.78
N LEU A 139 3.32 10.34 17.09
CA LEU A 139 2.16 10.34 17.99
C LEU A 139 1.14 11.41 17.63
N THR A 140 1.60 12.61 17.22
CA THR A 140 0.73 13.70 16.76
C THR A 140 -0.03 13.30 15.48
N ASN A 141 0.61 12.58 14.56
CA ASN A 141 -0.05 12.03 13.37
C ASN A 141 -1.08 10.95 13.72
N GLY A 142 -0.81 10.10 14.72
CA GLY A 142 -1.82 9.17 15.23
C GLY A 142 -3.01 9.90 15.84
N TYR A 143 -2.75 10.90 16.69
CA TYR A 143 -3.79 11.68 17.35
C TYR A 143 -4.70 12.43 16.36
N SER A 144 -4.13 13.03 15.31
CA SER A 144 -4.92 13.75 14.30
C SER A 144 -5.91 12.82 13.59
N ARG A 145 -5.52 11.57 13.32
CA ARG A 145 -6.39 10.55 12.70
C ARG A 145 -7.50 10.08 13.64
N ILE A 146 -7.20 9.86 14.93
CA ILE A 146 -8.22 9.52 15.93
C ILE A 146 -9.25 10.65 16.02
N LEU A 147 -8.78 11.90 16.14
CA LEU A 147 -9.66 13.05 16.28
C LEU A 147 -10.51 13.28 15.02
N ALA A 148 -9.93 13.11 13.83
CA ALA A 148 -10.67 13.20 12.56
C ALA A 148 -11.80 12.17 12.48
N LYS A 149 -11.55 10.93 12.92
CA LYS A 149 -12.56 9.86 12.98
C LYS A 149 -13.65 10.18 14.01
N ALA A 150 -13.26 10.68 15.18
CA ALA A 150 -14.20 11.02 16.25
C ALA A 150 -15.06 12.26 15.94
N ARG A 151 -14.56 13.17 15.10
CA ARG A 151 -15.18 14.47 14.77
C ARG A 151 -15.23 14.68 13.25
N PRO A 152 -16.05 13.90 12.51
CA PRO A 152 -16.12 13.96 11.05
C PRO A 152 -16.64 15.30 10.51
N GLU A 153 -17.24 16.14 11.34
CA GLU A 153 -17.63 17.51 11.01
C GLU A 153 -16.44 18.49 10.94
N LEU A 154 -15.28 18.11 11.48
CA LEU A 154 -14.06 18.91 11.46
C LEU A 154 -13.08 18.42 10.39
N ARG A 155 -12.27 19.34 9.86
CA ARG A 155 -11.17 19.04 8.94
C ARG A 155 -9.86 19.04 9.71
N ILE A 156 -9.48 17.85 10.17
CA ILE A 156 -8.33 17.65 11.05
C ILE A 156 -7.26 16.93 10.25
N ASN A 157 -6.15 17.60 9.97
CA ASN A 157 -5.08 17.07 9.13
C ASN A 157 -3.71 17.36 9.73
N SER A 158 -2.72 16.56 9.38
CA SER A 158 -1.31 16.80 9.70
C SER A 158 -0.58 17.34 8.46
N VAL A 159 0.34 18.28 8.64
CA VAL A 159 1.14 18.85 7.55
C VAL A 159 2.63 18.73 7.85
N HIS A 160 3.37 18.15 6.92
CA HIS A 160 4.82 18.23 6.85
C HIS A 160 5.21 19.39 5.93
N PRO A 161 5.69 20.52 6.47
CA PRO A 161 5.95 21.74 5.68
C PRO A 161 7.19 21.65 4.78
N GLY A 162 7.94 20.55 4.82
CA GLY A 162 9.27 20.44 4.21
C GLY A 162 10.38 20.80 5.19
N PHE A 163 11.63 20.63 4.75
CA PHE A 163 12.79 21.02 5.55
C PHE A 163 13.01 22.54 5.46
N CYS A 164 12.32 23.31 6.30
CA CYS A 164 12.35 24.77 6.29
C CYS A 164 13.55 25.34 7.05
N LYS A 165 14.09 26.47 6.58
CA LYS A 165 15.13 27.25 7.26
C LYS A 165 14.53 27.93 8.49
N THR A 166 14.90 27.45 9.67
CA THR A 166 14.45 27.97 10.96
C THR A 166 15.55 27.89 12.00
N ASP A 167 15.36 28.55 13.14
CA ASP A 167 16.25 28.44 14.30
C ASP A 167 16.37 27.00 14.82
N ILE A 168 15.30 26.20 14.74
CA ILE A 168 15.25 24.78 15.14
C ILE A 168 16.32 23.93 14.42
N ASN A 169 16.68 24.26 13.18
CA ASN A 169 17.66 23.52 12.39
C ASN A 169 18.83 24.39 11.90
N PHE A 170 19.14 25.48 12.60
CA PHE A 170 20.26 26.38 12.27
C PHE A 170 20.23 26.88 10.81
N ASP A 171 19.02 27.14 10.28
CA ASP A 171 18.79 27.64 8.92
C ASP A 171 19.35 26.73 7.80
N THR A 172 19.54 25.43 8.08
CA THR A 172 20.06 24.45 7.11
C THR A 172 18.99 23.92 6.13
N GLY A 173 17.75 24.37 6.27
CA GLY A 173 16.62 23.98 5.41
C GLY A 173 16.80 24.28 3.92
N GLU A 174 16.03 23.57 3.09
CA GLU A 174 15.92 23.82 1.65
C GLU A 174 14.87 24.89 1.35
N TYR A 175 13.77 24.91 2.13
CA TYR A 175 12.64 25.81 1.95
C TYR A 175 12.71 27.01 2.90
N THR A 176 12.07 28.12 2.56
CA THR A 176 11.92 29.24 3.51
C THR A 176 10.84 28.94 4.57
N ALA A 177 10.81 29.72 5.65
CA ALA A 177 9.70 29.66 6.62
C ALA A 177 8.37 30.08 5.98
N GLU A 178 8.40 31.03 5.03
CA GLU A 178 7.23 31.46 4.26
C GLU A 178 6.66 30.33 3.41
N ASP A 179 7.53 29.59 2.71
CA ASP A 179 7.15 28.41 1.93
C ASP A 179 6.45 27.36 2.79
N GLY A 180 6.98 27.11 3.99
CA GLY A 180 6.40 26.18 4.96
C GLY A 180 5.03 26.65 5.46
N ALA A 181 4.94 27.92 5.85
CA ALA A 181 3.70 28.53 6.34
C ALA A 181 2.59 28.53 5.29
N SER A 182 2.92 28.83 4.03
CA SER A 182 1.97 28.83 2.91
C SER A 182 1.26 27.48 2.75
N CYS A 183 1.99 26.37 2.88
CA CYS A 183 1.42 25.03 2.80
C CYS A 183 0.47 24.74 3.96
N ILE A 184 0.85 25.09 5.19
CA ILE A 184 0.02 24.90 6.38
C ILE A 184 -1.28 25.70 6.26
N VAL A 185 -1.20 26.96 5.80
CA VAL A 185 -2.37 27.82 5.59
C VAL A 185 -3.27 27.25 4.50
N ALA A 186 -2.71 26.74 3.40
CA ALA A 186 -3.51 26.12 2.33
C ALA A 186 -4.32 24.92 2.83
N VAL A 187 -3.72 24.05 3.66
CA VAL A 187 -4.41 22.88 4.25
C VAL A 187 -5.43 23.34 5.31
N ALA A 188 -5.12 24.37 6.10
CA ALA A 188 -6.05 24.91 7.10
C ALA A 188 -7.28 25.59 6.49
N LEU A 189 -7.20 26.02 5.23
CA LEU A 189 -8.29 26.68 4.48
C LEU A 189 -9.01 25.74 3.51
N LEU A 190 -8.81 24.41 3.64
CA LEU A 190 -9.58 23.44 2.86
C LEU A 190 -11.09 23.64 3.08
N PRO A 191 -11.91 23.40 2.03
CA PRO A 191 -13.36 23.56 2.13
C PRO A 191 -13.97 22.56 3.13
N GLU A 192 -15.22 22.80 3.53
CA GLU A 192 -15.97 21.91 4.41
C GLU A 192 -16.12 20.50 3.84
N GLU A 193 -16.10 20.32 2.52
CA GLU A 193 -16.10 19.00 1.86
C GLU A 193 -14.68 18.44 1.63
N GLY A 194 -13.67 19.12 2.19
CA GLY A 194 -12.27 18.74 2.05
C GLY A 194 -11.90 17.48 2.85
N PRO A 195 -10.68 16.96 2.63
CA PRO A 195 -10.19 15.77 3.33
C PRO A 195 -10.02 16.01 4.85
N THR A 196 -10.21 14.95 5.62
CA THR A 196 -9.96 14.91 7.07
C THR A 196 -9.25 13.61 7.43
N GLY A 197 -8.42 13.63 8.47
CA GLY A 197 -7.58 12.50 8.88
C GLY A 197 -6.40 12.24 7.95
N MET A 198 -6.06 13.20 7.09
CA MET A 198 -4.98 13.05 6.11
C MET A 198 -3.66 13.64 6.63
N PHE A 199 -2.57 13.11 6.08
CA PHE A 199 -1.24 13.69 6.19
C PHE A 199 -0.90 14.37 4.88
N PHE A 200 -0.38 15.59 4.93
CA PHE A 200 0.03 16.36 3.77
C PHE A 200 1.54 16.51 3.79
N SER A 201 2.19 16.23 2.67
CA SER A 201 3.53 16.75 2.42
C SER A 201 3.36 18.04 1.63
N ARG A 202 3.73 19.17 2.23
CA ARG A 202 3.46 20.50 1.68
C ARG A 202 1.93 20.66 1.51
N THR A 203 1.45 20.78 0.27
CA THR A 203 0.02 20.89 -0.07
C THR A 203 -0.56 19.61 -0.68
N GLU A 204 0.23 18.56 -0.82
CA GLU A 204 -0.20 17.30 -1.44
C GLU A 204 -0.55 16.26 -0.38
N GLU A 205 -1.69 15.60 -0.54
CA GLU A 205 -2.07 14.45 0.30
C GLU A 205 -1.00 13.35 0.16
N ALA A 206 -0.37 13.01 1.28
CA ALA A 206 0.64 11.98 1.41
C ALA A 206 0.03 10.80 2.18
N PRO A 207 -0.35 9.72 1.49
CA PRO A 207 -1.00 8.56 2.11
C PRO A 207 -0.03 7.77 3.00
N PHE A 208 -0.54 7.19 4.08
CA PHE A 208 0.26 6.37 4.99
C PHE A 208 0.66 5.01 4.38
N VAL A 209 -0.14 4.49 3.44
CA VAL A 209 0.05 3.19 2.77
C VAL A 209 -0.19 3.37 1.27
N VAL A 210 0.76 2.91 0.45
CA VAL A 210 0.66 2.92 -1.01
C VAL A 210 0.57 1.50 -1.54
N ALA A 211 -0.42 1.24 -2.40
CA ALA A 211 -0.64 -0.05 -3.04
C ALA A 211 -0.59 0.05 -4.56
N VAL A 212 0.01 -0.94 -5.22
CA VAL A 212 -0.08 -1.16 -6.67
C VAL A 212 -0.92 -2.40 -6.92
N VAL A 213 -1.90 -2.31 -7.81
CA VAL A 213 -2.73 -3.44 -8.23
C VAL A 213 -2.64 -3.61 -9.74
N THR A 214 -2.09 -4.75 -10.19
CA THR A 214 -1.98 -5.04 -11.63
C THR A 214 -3.29 -5.54 -12.22
N GLY A 215 -3.65 -5.05 -13.42
CA GLY A 215 -4.92 -5.45 -14.07
C GLY A 215 -6.16 -4.97 -13.31
N GLY A 216 -6.10 -3.77 -12.73
CA GLY A 216 -7.13 -3.20 -11.86
C GLY A 216 -8.32 -2.55 -12.58
N ASN A 217 -8.40 -2.59 -13.91
CA ASN A 217 -9.49 -1.92 -14.64
C ASN A 217 -10.82 -2.69 -14.70
N LYS A 218 -10.87 -3.95 -14.25
CA LYS A 218 -12.08 -4.78 -14.24
C LYS A 218 -11.95 -5.99 -13.29
N GLY A 219 -13.04 -6.73 -13.12
CA GLY A 219 -13.05 -7.99 -12.38
C GLY A 219 -12.54 -7.87 -10.95
N ILE A 220 -11.82 -8.89 -10.48
CA ILE A 220 -11.26 -8.93 -9.12
C ILE A 220 -10.31 -7.76 -8.86
N GLY A 221 -9.44 -7.41 -9.81
CA GLY A 221 -8.46 -6.33 -9.64
C GLY A 221 -9.11 -4.97 -9.37
N LEU A 222 -10.20 -4.65 -10.06
CA LEU A 222 -10.96 -3.41 -9.82
C LEU A 222 -11.53 -3.36 -8.40
N GLU A 223 -11.98 -4.50 -7.92
CA GLU A 223 -12.60 -4.62 -6.62
C GLU A 223 -11.58 -4.66 -5.48
N VAL A 224 -10.38 -5.22 -5.72
CA VAL A 224 -9.23 -5.04 -4.83
C VAL A 224 -8.89 -3.55 -4.71
N CYS A 225 -8.86 -2.80 -5.81
CA CYS A 225 -8.65 -1.35 -5.76
C CYS A 225 -9.69 -0.63 -4.92
N ARG A 226 -10.99 -0.94 -5.13
CA ARG A 226 -12.10 -0.37 -4.37
C ARG A 226 -11.94 -0.63 -2.87
N GLN A 227 -11.69 -1.87 -2.49
CA GLN A 227 -11.63 -2.29 -1.10
C GLN A 227 -10.39 -1.78 -0.36
N LEU A 228 -9.24 -1.67 -1.03
CA LEU A 228 -8.06 -1.02 -0.45
C LEU A 228 -8.30 0.49 -0.30
N ALA A 229 -8.82 1.15 -1.34
CA ALA A 229 -9.08 2.58 -1.29
C ALA A 229 -10.12 2.95 -0.23
N SER A 230 -11.16 2.14 -0.04
CA SER A 230 -12.16 2.35 1.03
C SER A 230 -11.59 2.31 2.45
N ARG A 231 -10.40 1.72 2.61
CA ARG A 231 -9.65 1.67 3.88
C ARG A 231 -8.58 2.77 3.98
N GLY A 232 -8.62 3.78 3.10
CA GLY A 232 -7.69 4.91 3.10
C GLY A 232 -6.32 4.63 2.46
N VAL A 233 -6.15 3.48 1.80
CA VAL A 233 -4.91 3.16 1.07
C VAL A 233 -4.87 3.97 -0.22
N MET A 234 -3.73 4.56 -0.57
CA MET A 234 -3.54 5.13 -1.90
C MET A 234 -3.31 4.01 -2.90
N VAL A 235 -4.21 3.87 -3.87
CA VAL A 235 -4.15 2.77 -4.83
C VAL A 235 -3.73 3.27 -6.20
N ILE A 236 -2.67 2.67 -6.73
CA ILE A 236 -2.23 2.84 -8.11
C ILE A 236 -2.82 1.68 -8.89
N LEU A 237 -3.98 1.98 -9.48
CA LEU A 237 -4.71 1.08 -10.36
C LEU A 237 -3.98 1.05 -11.70
N THR A 238 -3.55 -0.14 -12.12
CA THR A 238 -2.87 -0.27 -13.41
C THR A 238 -3.63 -1.10 -14.42
N ALA A 239 -3.47 -0.76 -15.69
CA ALA A 239 -4.07 -1.47 -16.81
C ALA A 239 -3.27 -1.24 -18.09
N ARG A 240 -3.30 -2.24 -18.99
CA ARG A 240 -2.67 -2.12 -20.31
C ARG A 240 -3.39 -1.14 -21.25
N ASP A 241 -4.69 -0.97 -21.06
CA ASP A 241 -5.54 -0.10 -21.87
C ASP A 241 -5.83 1.19 -21.07
N GLU A 242 -5.26 2.30 -21.55
CA GLU A 242 -5.34 3.61 -20.89
C GLU A 242 -6.77 4.12 -20.75
N LYS A 243 -7.61 3.86 -21.75
CA LYS A 243 -9.01 4.30 -21.73
C LYS A 243 -9.79 3.54 -20.67
N LYS A 244 -9.66 2.21 -20.63
CA LYS A 244 -10.33 1.38 -19.63
C LYS A 244 -9.82 1.67 -18.21
N GLY A 245 -8.52 1.88 -18.06
CA GLY A 245 -7.92 2.24 -16.77
C GLY A 245 -8.43 3.59 -16.25
N SER A 246 -8.42 4.63 -17.08
CA SER A 246 -8.91 5.96 -16.71
C SER A 246 -10.42 5.96 -16.39
N GLN A 247 -11.21 5.19 -17.16
CA GLN A 247 -12.64 5.02 -16.88
C GLN A 247 -12.89 4.34 -15.54
N ALA A 248 -12.12 3.30 -15.21
CA ALA A 248 -12.22 2.60 -13.93
C ALA A 248 -11.92 3.54 -12.75
N VAL A 249 -10.88 4.38 -12.86
CA VAL A 249 -10.58 5.39 -11.83
C VAL A 249 -11.72 6.40 -11.71
N GLY A 250 -12.26 6.91 -12.83
CA GLY A 250 -13.40 7.82 -12.80
C GLY A 250 -14.65 7.23 -12.11
N MET A 251 -14.90 5.93 -12.28
CA MET A 251 -15.99 5.23 -11.58
C MET A 251 -15.75 5.13 -10.06
N LEU A 252 -14.51 4.86 -9.64
CA LEU A 252 -14.14 4.79 -8.22
C LEU A 252 -14.22 6.19 -7.57
N HIS A 253 -13.74 7.22 -8.26
CA HIS A 253 -13.88 8.62 -7.83
C HIS A 253 -15.35 9.02 -7.66
N GLY A 254 -16.19 8.69 -8.65
CA GLY A 254 -17.64 8.91 -8.57
C GLY A 254 -18.34 8.14 -7.45
N SER A 255 -17.68 7.13 -6.88
CA SER A 255 -18.16 6.36 -5.72
C SER A 255 -17.57 6.88 -4.38
N GLY A 256 -16.92 8.04 -4.38
CA GLY A 256 -16.33 8.64 -3.18
C GLY A 256 -14.94 8.12 -2.80
N LEU A 257 -14.20 7.52 -3.73
CA LEU A 257 -12.86 6.99 -3.50
C LEU A 257 -11.80 7.79 -4.29
N PRO A 258 -11.48 9.05 -3.90
CA PRO A 258 -10.56 9.91 -4.64
C PRO A 258 -9.10 9.44 -4.59
N ASN A 259 -8.76 8.59 -3.62
CA ASN A 259 -7.43 8.03 -3.35
C ASN A 259 -7.05 6.87 -4.28
N VAL A 260 -7.51 6.92 -5.55
CA VAL A 260 -7.13 5.98 -6.60
C VAL A 260 -6.54 6.75 -7.78
N GLN A 261 -5.35 6.35 -8.22
CA GLN A 261 -4.68 6.94 -9.37
C GLN A 261 -4.44 5.89 -10.46
N PHE A 262 -4.53 6.32 -11.71
CA PHE A 262 -4.24 5.45 -12.85
C PHE A 262 -2.76 5.55 -13.23
N HIS A 263 -2.15 4.40 -13.53
CA HIS A 263 -0.90 4.33 -14.28
C HIS A 263 -0.99 3.20 -15.31
N ARG A 264 -0.63 3.47 -16.57
CA ARG A 264 -0.59 2.44 -17.61
C ARG A 264 0.46 1.38 -17.27
N LEU A 265 0.12 0.10 -17.43
CA LEU A 265 1.05 -1.01 -17.25
C LEU A 265 0.63 -2.19 -18.14
N ASP A 266 1.48 -2.54 -19.10
CA ASP A 266 1.55 -3.92 -19.62
C ASP A 266 2.59 -4.70 -18.81
N VAL A 267 2.15 -5.69 -18.04
CA VAL A 267 3.05 -6.48 -17.17
C VAL A 267 4.10 -7.26 -17.98
N SER A 268 3.85 -7.49 -19.27
CA SER A 268 4.76 -8.24 -20.14
C SER A 268 5.81 -7.36 -20.84
N ASP A 269 5.81 -6.05 -20.58
CA ASP A 269 6.79 -5.08 -21.10
C ASP A 269 7.62 -4.49 -19.95
N THR A 270 8.91 -4.83 -19.90
CA THR A 270 9.84 -4.36 -18.87
C THR A 270 10.09 -2.84 -18.92
N THR A 271 9.79 -2.19 -20.04
CA THR A 271 9.82 -0.73 -20.14
C THR A 271 8.68 -0.11 -19.34
N ASP A 272 7.49 -0.68 -19.43
CA ASP A 272 6.31 -0.21 -18.68
C ASP A 272 6.48 -0.49 -17.18
N THR A 273 7.06 -1.64 -16.78
CA THR A 273 7.36 -1.92 -15.36
C THR A 273 8.38 -0.94 -14.78
N ALA A 274 9.42 -0.59 -15.54
CA ALA A 274 10.41 0.40 -15.13
C ALA A 274 9.82 1.81 -14.97
N ARG A 275 8.97 2.25 -15.91
CA ARG A 275 8.26 3.54 -15.80
C ARG A 275 7.35 3.60 -14.58
N LEU A 276 6.64 2.50 -14.29
CA LEU A 276 5.82 2.43 -13.07
C LEU A 276 6.69 2.57 -11.81
N ALA A 277 7.84 1.89 -11.75
CA ALA A 277 8.74 2.00 -10.61
C ALA A 277 9.27 3.44 -10.42
N GLU A 278 9.67 4.11 -11.51
CA GLU A 278 10.09 5.51 -11.49
C GLU A 278 8.97 6.42 -11.00
N PHE A 279 7.76 6.29 -11.54
CA PHE A 279 6.59 7.03 -11.10
C PHE A 279 6.30 6.86 -9.60
N ILE A 280 6.32 5.62 -9.08
CA ILE A 280 6.07 5.37 -7.66
C ILE A 280 7.16 6.01 -6.80
N LYS A 281 8.43 5.88 -7.21
CA LYS A 281 9.57 6.44 -6.50
C LYS A 281 9.52 7.96 -6.45
N GLU A 282 9.24 8.63 -7.57
CA GLU A 282 9.19 10.09 -7.65
C GLU A 282 7.99 10.66 -6.90
N LYS A 283 6.81 10.04 -7.06
CA LYS A 283 5.57 10.59 -6.52
C LYS A 283 5.34 10.26 -5.06
N PHE A 284 5.67 9.04 -4.64
CA PHE A 284 5.35 8.54 -3.31
C PHE A 284 6.59 8.23 -2.47
N GLY A 285 7.73 7.93 -3.11
CA GLY A 285 8.98 7.56 -2.42
C GLY A 285 8.93 6.20 -1.69
N ARG A 286 7.79 5.51 -1.70
CA ARG A 286 7.53 4.25 -1.00
C ARG A 286 6.49 3.40 -1.71
N LEU A 287 6.46 2.12 -1.35
CA LEU A 287 5.43 1.16 -1.74
C LEU A 287 5.25 0.17 -0.58
N ASP A 288 4.02 -0.10 -0.20
CA ASP A 288 3.70 -0.95 0.95
C ASP A 288 3.01 -2.25 0.52
N ILE A 289 2.19 -2.20 -0.52
CA ILE A 289 1.43 -3.35 -1.00
C ILE A 289 1.59 -3.51 -2.52
N LEU A 290 1.99 -4.69 -2.97
CA LEU A 290 1.96 -5.08 -4.37
C LEU A 290 0.99 -6.25 -4.55
N ILE A 291 -0.06 -6.05 -5.34
CA ILE A 291 -0.99 -7.10 -5.76
C ILE A 291 -0.75 -7.44 -7.23
N ASN A 292 -0.09 -8.58 -7.47
CA ASN A 292 0.06 -9.15 -8.81
C ASN A 292 -1.23 -9.92 -9.17
N ASN A 293 -2.20 -9.20 -9.72
CA ASN A 293 -3.52 -9.73 -10.11
C ASN A 293 -3.68 -9.98 -11.61
N ALA A 294 -2.93 -9.27 -12.46
CA ALA A 294 -3.02 -9.42 -13.91
C ALA A 294 -2.82 -10.89 -14.34
N GLY A 295 -3.72 -11.40 -15.19
CA GLY A 295 -3.63 -12.76 -15.66
C GLY A 295 -4.63 -13.09 -16.78
N VAL A 296 -4.31 -14.14 -17.52
CA VAL A 296 -5.13 -14.72 -18.59
C VAL A 296 -5.24 -16.23 -18.40
N ILE A 297 -6.28 -16.84 -18.99
CA ILE A 297 -6.49 -18.29 -18.91
C ILE A 297 -5.61 -19.07 -19.92
N GLY A 298 -5.16 -18.41 -21.00
CA GLY A 298 -4.34 -19.08 -22.02
C GLY A 298 -5.12 -20.04 -22.92
N ALA A 299 -6.44 -19.87 -23.03
CA ALA A 299 -7.31 -20.69 -23.86
C ALA A 299 -8.42 -19.83 -24.44
N SER A 300 -8.98 -20.28 -25.56
CA SER A 300 -10.13 -19.67 -26.22
C SER A 300 -11.29 -20.64 -26.31
N ALA A 301 -12.51 -20.12 -26.42
CA ALA A 301 -13.64 -20.94 -26.82
C ALA A 301 -13.33 -21.58 -28.18
N SER A 302 -13.71 -22.85 -28.34
CA SER A 302 -13.57 -23.56 -29.61
C SER A 302 -14.21 -22.75 -30.75
N ALA A 303 -13.59 -22.77 -31.92
CA ALA A 303 -13.95 -21.92 -33.06
C ALA A 303 -15.40 -22.10 -33.56
N GLU A 304 -16.10 -23.13 -33.07
CA GLU A 304 -17.48 -23.48 -33.43
C GLU A 304 -18.53 -22.77 -32.55
N ILE A 305 -18.13 -22.04 -31.50
CA ILE A 305 -19.05 -21.51 -30.48
C ILE A 305 -18.98 -19.98 -30.41
N ASP A 306 -20.12 -19.31 -30.62
CA ASP A 306 -20.26 -17.87 -30.38
C ASP A 306 -20.38 -17.57 -28.87
N THR A 307 -19.72 -16.52 -28.40
CA THR A 307 -19.77 -16.06 -27.00
C THR A 307 -21.17 -15.82 -26.44
N THR A 308 -22.13 -15.41 -27.28
CA THR A 308 -23.53 -15.24 -26.89
C THR A 308 -24.18 -16.58 -26.57
N SER A 309 -23.89 -17.61 -27.38
CA SER A 309 -24.40 -18.97 -27.19
C SER A 309 -23.82 -19.67 -25.96
N ILE A 310 -22.58 -19.33 -25.55
CA ILE A 310 -21.98 -19.82 -24.30
C ILE A 310 -22.86 -19.45 -23.11
N LYS A 311 -23.28 -18.19 -23.01
CA LYS A 311 -24.07 -17.74 -21.85
C LYS A 311 -25.42 -18.45 -21.77
N GLU A 312 -26.08 -18.68 -22.92
CA GLU A 312 -27.35 -19.41 -23.01
C GLU A 312 -27.21 -20.89 -22.60
N GLU A 313 -26.18 -21.58 -23.10
CA GLU A 313 -25.90 -22.99 -22.77
C GLU A 313 -25.61 -23.19 -21.27
N LEU A 314 -25.09 -22.17 -20.60
CA LEU A 314 -24.70 -22.24 -19.19
C LEU A 314 -25.82 -21.83 -18.22
N VAL A 315 -26.97 -21.35 -18.73
CA VAL A 315 -28.15 -21.02 -17.92
C VAL A 315 -28.66 -22.27 -17.19
N GLY A 316 -28.98 -22.13 -15.90
CA GLY A 316 -29.56 -23.20 -15.08
C GLY A 316 -28.58 -24.27 -14.60
N LYS A 317 -27.35 -24.32 -15.14
CA LYS A 317 -26.28 -25.21 -14.63
C LYS A 317 -25.71 -24.68 -13.30
N ASN A 318 -25.27 -25.58 -12.43
CA ASN A 318 -24.46 -25.21 -11.26
C ASN A 318 -23.03 -24.84 -11.71
N ALA A 319 -22.23 -24.25 -10.83
CA ALA A 319 -20.91 -23.75 -11.22
C ALA A 319 -19.92 -24.84 -11.65
N MET A 320 -19.98 -26.02 -11.04
CA MET A 320 -19.13 -27.16 -11.45
C MET A 320 -19.50 -27.66 -12.84
N ASP A 321 -20.80 -27.75 -13.15
CA ASP A 321 -21.27 -28.13 -14.49
C ASP A 321 -20.90 -27.07 -15.54
N ARG A 322 -20.91 -25.78 -15.17
CA ARG A 322 -20.44 -24.71 -16.07
C ARG A 322 -18.95 -24.79 -16.32
N LEU A 323 -18.16 -25.03 -15.27
CA LEU A 323 -16.72 -25.20 -15.38
C LEU A 323 -16.39 -26.41 -16.27
N HIS A 324 -17.01 -27.57 -16.02
CA HIS A 324 -16.83 -28.76 -16.87
C HIS A 324 -17.19 -28.48 -18.33
N TRP A 325 -18.31 -27.77 -18.57
CA TRP A 325 -18.69 -27.41 -19.93
C TRP A 325 -17.63 -26.50 -20.58
N LEU A 326 -17.13 -25.48 -19.87
CA LEU A 326 -16.08 -24.60 -20.39
C LEU A 326 -14.80 -25.37 -20.73
N LEU A 327 -14.37 -26.30 -19.87
CA LEU A 327 -13.20 -27.13 -20.12
C LEU A 327 -13.36 -27.94 -21.41
N GLN A 328 -14.50 -28.62 -21.59
CA GLN A 328 -14.78 -29.45 -22.78
C GLN A 328 -14.84 -28.66 -24.10
N HIS A 329 -15.11 -27.36 -24.03
CA HIS A 329 -15.34 -26.51 -25.20
C HIS A 329 -14.28 -25.41 -25.35
N SER A 330 -13.16 -25.50 -24.61
CA SER A 330 -12.00 -24.63 -24.75
C SER A 330 -10.90 -25.33 -25.53
N THR A 331 -10.15 -24.57 -26.32
CA THR A 331 -8.93 -25.03 -26.99
C THR A 331 -7.74 -24.18 -26.55
N GLU A 332 -6.57 -24.82 -26.46
CA GLU A 332 -5.30 -24.17 -26.12
C GLU A 332 -4.30 -24.40 -27.26
N SER A 333 -3.88 -23.32 -27.91
CA SER A 333 -2.78 -23.30 -28.89
C SER A 333 -1.44 -23.02 -28.22
N TYR A 334 -0.34 -23.29 -28.94
CA TYR A 334 1.00 -22.97 -28.46
C TYR A 334 1.18 -21.46 -28.20
N GLU A 335 0.64 -20.61 -29.07
CA GLU A 335 0.70 -19.17 -28.94
C GLU A 335 -0.06 -18.67 -27.70
N GLU A 336 -1.23 -19.23 -27.41
CA GLU A 336 -2.00 -18.92 -26.20
C GLU A 336 -1.30 -19.43 -24.94
N ALA A 337 -0.70 -20.62 -24.99
CA ALA A 337 0.10 -21.16 -23.90
C ALA A 337 1.31 -20.26 -23.59
N ARG A 338 2.03 -19.81 -24.63
CA ARG A 338 3.16 -18.88 -24.51
C ARG A 338 2.72 -17.54 -23.92
N GLU A 339 1.62 -16.98 -24.40
CA GLU A 339 1.09 -15.72 -23.89
C GLU A 339 0.65 -15.84 -22.42
N CYS A 340 0.07 -16.98 -22.04
CA CYS A 340 -0.29 -17.27 -20.66
C CYS A 340 0.91 -17.24 -19.72
N LEU A 341 2.01 -17.91 -20.06
CA LEU A 341 3.24 -17.87 -19.26
C LEU A 341 3.85 -16.46 -19.24
N LYS A 342 3.85 -15.77 -20.38
CA LYS A 342 4.36 -14.41 -20.50
C LYS A 342 3.65 -13.43 -19.56
N ILE A 343 2.33 -13.52 -19.45
CA ILE A 343 1.54 -12.62 -18.59
C ILE A 343 1.57 -13.10 -17.13
N ASN A 344 1.18 -14.35 -16.89
CA ASN A 344 0.89 -14.83 -15.54
C ASN A 344 2.14 -15.04 -14.70
N TYR A 345 3.22 -15.54 -15.30
CA TYR A 345 4.47 -15.85 -14.61
C TYR A 345 5.52 -14.76 -14.83
N PHE A 346 5.96 -14.55 -16.08
CA PHE A 346 6.99 -13.55 -16.37
C PHE A 346 6.54 -12.13 -16.05
N GLY A 347 5.29 -11.76 -16.36
CA GLY A 347 4.78 -10.44 -16.02
C GLY A 347 4.71 -10.18 -14.53
N THR A 348 4.28 -11.17 -13.74
CA THR A 348 4.35 -11.14 -12.27
C THR A 348 5.79 -10.92 -11.80
N LYS A 349 6.75 -11.65 -12.38
CA LYS A 349 8.18 -11.53 -12.06
C LYS A 349 8.72 -10.12 -12.38
N TYR A 350 8.48 -9.61 -13.59
CA TYR A 350 9.00 -8.32 -14.04
C TYR A 350 8.46 -7.14 -13.23
N VAL A 351 7.18 -7.16 -12.88
CA VAL A 351 6.59 -6.13 -12.01
C VAL A 351 7.20 -6.21 -10.61
N THR A 352 7.34 -7.43 -10.08
CA THR A 352 7.93 -7.65 -8.76
C THR A 352 9.37 -7.14 -8.72
N GLU A 353 10.22 -7.54 -9.67
CA GLU A 353 11.62 -7.12 -9.74
C GLU A 353 11.77 -5.60 -9.85
N ALA A 354 10.92 -4.94 -10.65
CA ALA A 354 10.96 -3.49 -10.82
C ALA A 354 10.55 -2.73 -9.54
N LEU A 355 9.56 -3.24 -8.80
CA LEU A 355 9.01 -2.56 -7.62
C LEU A 355 9.64 -3.01 -6.30
N LEU A 356 10.33 -4.14 -6.28
CA LEU A 356 10.93 -4.71 -5.08
C LEU A 356 11.89 -3.75 -4.36
N PRO A 357 12.79 -2.99 -5.04
CA PRO A 357 13.65 -2.03 -4.35
C PRO A 357 12.88 -0.97 -3.55
N ILE A 358 11.69 -0.59 -4.03
CA ILE A 358 10.81 0.38 -3.36
C ILE A 358 10.02 -0.33 -2.26
N LEU A 359 9.51 -1.54 -2.50
CA LEU A 359 8.79 -2.33 -1.51
C LEU A 359 9.67 -2.67 -0.30
N LEU A 360 10.98 -2.88 -0.49
CA LEU A 360 11.95 -3.11 0.59
C LEU A 360 12.17 -1.90 1.51
N SER A 361 11.73 -0.70 1.11
CA SER A 361 11.68 0.45 2.02
C SER A 361 10.56 0.32 3.06
N SER A 362 9.54 -0.50 2.77
CA SER A 362 8.54 -0.91 3.73
C SER A 362 9.12 -2.03 4.59
N SER A 363 9.11 -1.80 5.89
CA SER A 363 9.49 -2.75 6.93
C SER A 363 8.68 -4.04 6.91
N ASP A 364 7.43 -3.91 6.49
CA ASP A 364 6.42 -4.96 6.48
C ASP A 364 5.71 -4.93 5.12
N GLY A 365 6.48 -4.80 4.04
CA GLY A 365 5.95 -4.79 2.68
C GLY A 365 5.19 -6.08 2.36
N ARG A 366 4.05 -5.92 1.70
CA ARG A 366 3.10 -6.98 1.32
C ARG A 366 3.22 -7.24 -0.16
N LEU A 367 3.40 -8.50 -0.54
CA LEU A 367 3.34 -8.93 -1.93
C LEU A 367 2.37 -10.10 -2.05
N ILE A 368 1.26 -9.87 -2.74
CA ILE A 368 0.26 -10.90 -3.00
C ILE A 368 0.26 -11.27 -4.48
N ASN A 369 0.60 -12.52 -4.76
CA ASN A 369 0.44 -13.12 -6.08
C ASN A 369 -0.93 -13.79 -6.16
N VAL A 370 -1.82 -13.29 -7.03
CA VAL A 370 -3.12 -13.94 -7.27
C VAL A 370 -2.87 -15.22 -8.08
N SER A 371 -2.97 -16.34 -7.39
CA SER A 371 -2.70 -17.68 -7.92
C SER A 371 -4.02 -18.46 -8.13
N SER A 372 -3.94 -19.78 -8.22
CA SER A 372 -5.09 -20.66 -8.39
C SER A 372 -4.85 -22.01 -7.73
N ASN A 373 -5.93 -22.69 -7.32
CA ASN A 373 -5.88 -24.11 -7.01
C ASN A 373 -5.31 -24.92 -8.18
N TYR A 374 -5.49 -24.49 -9.43
CA TYR A 374 -4.87 -25.15 -10.58
C TYR A 374 -3.33 -25.04 -10.60
N GLY A 375 -2.73 -24.19 -9.77
CA GLY A 375 -1.27 -24.14 -9.60
C GLY A 375 -0.73 -25.12 -8.55
N LEU A 376 -1.56 -25.99 -7.97
CA LEU A 376 -1.12 -26.99 -6.99
C LEU A 376 -0.45 -28.19 -7.66
N LEU A 377 0.57 -28.75 -6.99
CA LEU A 377 1.40 -29.82 -7.58
C LEU A 377 0.65 -31.13 -7.78
N GLN A 378 -0.50 -31.35 -7.13
CA GLN A 378 -1.40 -32.48 -7.40
C GLN A 378 -1.79 -32.65 -8.89
N TYR A 379 -1.78 -31.57 -9.70
CA TYR A 379 -2.13 -31.63 -11.13
C TYR A 379 -0.98 -32.09 -12.04
N PHE A 380 0.24 -32.16 -11.52
CA PHE A 380 1.39 -32.69 -12.25
C PHE A 380 1.37 -34.21 -12.21
N SER A 381 1.84 -34.88 -13.26
CA SER A 381 1.85 -36.35 -13.33
C SER A 381 3.23 -36.94 -12.98
N GLY A 382 4.31 -36.20 -13.21
CA GLY A 382 5.69 -36.63 -12.91
C GLY A 382 6.10 -36.32 -11.48
N GLU A 383 6.50 -37.35 -10.75
CA GLU A 383 6.94 -37.22 -9.36
C GLU A 383 8.24 -36.42 -9.23
N ASP A 384 9.19 -36.59 -10.15
CA ASP A 384 10.45 -35.83 -10.15
C ASP A 384 10.21 -34.32 -10.27
N LEU A 385 9.29 -33.92 -11.16
CA LEU A 385 8.94 -32.51 -11.37
C LEU A 385 8.20 -31.92 -10.15
N LYS A 386 7.36 -32.71 -9.47
CA LYS A 386 6.74 -32.30 -8.20
C LYS A 386 7.77 -32.11 -7.10
N GLN A 387 8.71 -33.06 -6.98
CA GLN A 387 9.78 -32.97 -5.98
C GLN A 387 10.65 -31.75 -6.24
N GLU A 388 11.02 -31.50 -7.49
CA GLU A 388 11.81 -30.34 -7.87
C GLU A 388 11.09 -29.02 -7.55
N LEU A 389 9.81 -28.87 -7.93
CA LEU A 389 9.01 -27.68 -7.61
C LEU A 389 8.70 -27.52 -6.11
N ASN A 390 8.78 -28.60 -5.33
CA ASN A 390 8.55 -28.55 -3.89
C ASN A 390 9.83 -28.34 -3.06
N ASP A 391 11.00 -28.59 -3.65
CA ASP A 391 12.30 -28.43 -3.02
C ASP A 391 12.76 -26.96 -3.03
N ILE A 392 12.12 -26.14 -2.18
CA ILE A 392 12.43 -24.72 -2.03
C ILE A 392 13.84 -24.47 -1.48
N ASP A 393 14.50 -25.50 -0.94
CA ASP A 393 15.87 -25.35 -0.51
C ASP A 393 16.85 -25.23 -1.67
N ASN A 394 16.52 -25.82 -2.82
CA ASN A 394 17.36 -25.83 -4.01
C ASN A 394 16.73 -25.15 -5.24
N LEU A 395 15.42 -24.89 -5.23
CA LEU A 395 14.72 -24.24 -6.33
C LEU A 395 15.14 -22.77 -6.49
N THR A 396 15.48 -22.36 -7.72
CA THR A 396 15.88 -20.98 -8.04
C THR A 396 14.93 -20.33 -9.05
N VAL A 397 14.97 -19.00 -9.13
CA VAL A 397 14.14 -18.24 -10.09
C VAL A 397 14.55 -18.59 -11.54
N GLU A 398 15.84 -18.74 -11.79
CA GLU A 398 16.37 -19.15 -13.09
C GLU A 398 15.85 -20.54 -13.47
N ARG A 399 15.76 -21.45 -12.50
CA ARG A 399 15.23 -22.79 -12.75
C ARG A 399 13.74 -22.76 -13.09
N LEU A 400 12.95 -21.89 -12.46
CA LEU A 400 11.54 -21.68 -12.83
C LEU A 400 11.40 -21.10 -14.24
N ASP A 401 12.30 -20.20 -14.65
CA ASP A 401 12.33 -19.68 -16.03
C ASP A 401 12.64 -20.80 -17.03
N GLU A 402 13.64 -21.64 -16.75
CA GLU A 402 13.97 -22.81 -17.56
C GLU A 402 12.80 -23.79 -17.66
N MET A 403 12.08 -24.04 -16.55
CA MET A 403 10.90 -24.89 -16.54
C MET A 403 9.77 -24.33 -17.43
N SER A 404 9.57 -23.00 -17.45
CA SER A 404 8.62 -22.36 -18.37
C SER A 404 8.98 -22.64 -19.83
N GLU A 405 10.26 -22.51 -20.20
CA GLU A 405 10.73 -22.77 -21.56
C GLU A 405 10.68 -24.27 -21.92
N LEU A 406 11.00 -25.15 -20.97
CA LEU A 406 10.89 -26.59 -21.13
C LEU A 406 9.43 -27.03 -21.35
N PHE A 407 8.49 -26.48 -20.59
CA PHE A 407 7.07 -26.74 -20.81
C PHE A 407 6.65 -26.36 -22.23
N LEU A 408 7.02 -25.18 -22.72
CA LEU A 408 6.69 -24.76 -24.09
C LEU A 408 7.34 -25.65 -25.15
N LYS A 409 8.59 -26.07 -24.93
CA LYS A 409 9.27 -27.02 -25.81
C LYS A 409 8.52 -28.35 -25.87
N ASP A 410 8.11 -28.87 -24.71
CA ASP A 410 7.41 -30.14 -24.58
C ASP A 410 5.96 -30.08 -25.09
N TYR A 411 5.33 -28.92 -24.96
CA TYR A 411 4.04 -28.62 -25.57
C TYR A 411 4.12 -28.77 -27.08
N LYS A 412 5.14 -28.15 -27.69
CA LYS A 412 5.36 -28.18 -29.14
C LYS A 412 5.77 -29.55 -29.66
N SER A 413 6.48 -30.35 -28.87
CA SER A 413 6.90 -31.71 -29.25
C SER A 413 5.88 -32.80 -28.91
N GLY A 414 4.78 -32.46 -28.22
CA GLY A 414 3.76 -33.42 -27.78
C GLY A 414 4.24 -34.35 -26.64
N GLN A 415 5.22 -33.91 -25.85
CA GLN A 415 5.88 -34.72 -24.81
C GLN A 415 5.44 -34.38 -23.38
N LEU A 416 4.39 -33.57 -23.22
CA LEU A 416 3.91 -33.12 -21.91
C LEU A 416 3.71 -34.27 -20.92
N LYS A 417 2.93 -35.29 -21.32
CA LYS A 417 2.64 -36.46 -20.46
C LYS A 417 3.88 -37.26 -20.11
N SER A 418 4.75 -37.52 -21.10
CA SER A 418 5.98 -38.30 -20.88
C SER A 418 6.98 -37.59 -19.97
N HIS A 419 6.96 -36.26 -19.93
CA HIS A 419 7.83 -35.45 -19.08
C HIS A 419 7.14 -35.00 -17.79
N GLY A 420 5.96 -35.55 -17.48
CA GLY A 420 5.33 -35.36 -16.17
C GLY A 420 4.54 -34.05 -15.99
N TRP A 421 4.38 -33.26 -17.05
CA TRP A 421 3.53 -32.07 -17.03
C TRP A 421 2.06 -32.43 -16.80
N PRO A 422 1.21 -31.46 -16.41
CA PRO A 422 -0.23 -31.61 -16.55
C PRO A 422 -0.53 -31.93 -18.02
N ALA A 423 -1.13 -33.08 -18.29
CA ALA A 423 -1.40 -33.52 -19.67
C ALA A 423 -2.74 -34.25 -19.81
N ASP A 424 -3.34 -34.68 -18.70
CA ASP A 424 -4.61 -35.41 -18.67
C ASP A 424 -5.81 -34.48 -18.38
N SER A 425 -5.67 -33.17 -18.60
CA SER A 425 -6.69 -32.16 -18.28
C SER A 425 -6.51 -30.87 -19.08
N GLU A 426 -7.44 -29.94 -19.02
CA GLU A 426 -7.42 -28.68 -19.78
C GLU A 426 -6.72 -27.54 -19.02
N TYR A 427 -6.49 -26.39 -19.70
CA TYR A 427 -5.78 -25.22 -19.17
C TYR A 427 -4.34 -25.54 -18.71
N LEU A 428 -3.56 -26.14 -19.59
CA LEU A 428 -2.23 -26.68 -19.28
C LEU A 428 -1.26 -25.54 -18.92
N ALA A 429 -1.17 -24.53 -19.79
CA ALA A 429 -0.33 -23.37 -19.54
C ALA A 429 -0.77 -22.56 -18.31
N TYR A 430 -2.08 -22.51 -18.02
CA TYR A 430 -2.58 -21.84 -16.81
C TYR A 430 -2.09 -22.55 -15.56
N LYS A 431 -2.25 -23.89 -15.49
CA LYS A 431 -1.76 -24.73 -14.37
C LYS A 431 -0.28 -24.53 -14.15
N VAL A 432 0.51 -24.66 -15.22
CA VAL A 432 1.96 -24.48 -15.14
C VAL A 432 2.30 -23.06 -14.71
N SER A 433 1.70 -22.02 -15.31
CA SER A 433 1.97 -20.63 -14.94
C SER A 433 1.72 -20.36 -13.45
N LYS A 434 0.64 -20.88 -12.88
CA LYS A 434 0.30 -20.68 -11.47
C LYS A 434 1.17 -21.52 -10.53
N ALA A 435 1.62 -22.70 -10.96
CA ALA A 435 2.61 -23.48 -10.22
C ALA A 435 3.97 -22.78 -10.18
N LEU A 436 4.42 -22.19 -11.30
CA LEU A 436 5.64 -21.39 -11.34
C LEU A 436 5.52 -20.12 -10.49
N THR A 437 4.38 -19.42 -10.53
CA THR A 437 4.09 -18.29 -9.63
C THR A 437 4.15 -18.72 -8.16
N ASN A 438 3.60 -19.88 -7.81
CA ASN A 438 3.66 -20.44 -6.47
C ASN A 438 5.10 -20.72 -6.02
N GLY A 439 5.92 -21.32 -6.88
CA GLY A 439 7.35 -21.51 -6.63
C GLY A 439 8.08 -20.17 -6.42
N TYR A 440 7.82 -19.19 -7.29
CA TYR A 440 8.41 -17.86 -7.20
C TYR A 440 8.06 -17.15 -5.88
N THR A 441 6.80 -17.22 -5.44
CA THR A 441 6.36 -16.72 -4.13
C THR A 441 7.20 -17.33 -3.01
N ARG A 442 7.38 -18.66 -3.00
CA ARG A 442 8.13 -19.37 -1.95
C ARG A 442 9.61 -19.00 -1.95
N ILE A 443 10.23 -18.89 -3.12
CA ILE A 443 11.64 -18.47 -3.27
C ILE A 443 11.83 -17.06 -2.72
N LEU A 444 10.98 -16.11 -3.11
CA LEU A 444 11.07 -14.73 -2.65
C LEU A 444 10.83 -14.63 -1.14
N ALA A 445 9.82 -15.32 -0.60
CA ALA A 445 9.53 -15.30 0.82
C ALA A 445 10.72 -15.80 1.66
N LYS A 446 11.40 -16.85 1.19
CA LYS A 446 12.61 -17.37 1.83
C LYS A 446 13.78 -16.37 1.74
N ALA A 447 13.97 -15.76 0.57
CA ALA A 447 15.03 -14.78 0.36
C ALA A 447 14.80 -13.46 1.13
N LEU A 448 13.54 -13.11 1.39
CA LEU A 448 13.12 -11.82 1.93
C LEU A 448 12.20 -12.01 3.15
N PRO A 449 12.69 -12.58 4.27
CA PRO A 449 11.87 -12.99 5.41
C PRO A 449 11.18 -11.84 6.16
N LYS A 450 11.57 -10.59 5.87
CA LYS A 450 10.93 -9.38 6.40
C LYS A 450 9.60 -9.08 5.71
N LEU A 451 9.47 -9.41 4.42
CA LEU A 451 8.26 -9.17 3.65
C LEU A 451 7.26 -10.31 3.87
N ARG A 452 5.96 -10.00 3.75
CA ARG A 452 4.89 -11.02 3.68
C ARG A 452 4.56 -11.24 2.21
N ILE A 453 5.09 -12.34 1.66
CA ILE A 453 5.00 -12.68 0.24
C ILE A 453 4.17 -13.96 0.13
N ASN A 454 2.93 -13.86 -0.34
CA ASN A 454 1.99 -14.98 -0.32
C ASN A 454 1.26 -15.15 -1.65
N SER A 455 0.78 -16.36 -1.90
CA SER A 455 -0.07 -16.68 -3.04
C SER A 455 -1.51 -16.83 -2.58
N VAL A 456 -2.48 -16.32 -3.33
CA VAL A 456 -3.91 -16.40 -2.96
C VAL A 456 -4.73 -16.93 -4.14
N HIS A 457 -5.48 -18.00 -3.92
CA HIS A 457 -6.59 -18.38 -4.79
C HIS A 457 -7.87 -17.70 -4.32
N PRO A 458 -8.48 -16.81 -5.12
CA PRO A 458 -9.63 -16.00 -4.68
C PRO A 458 -10.97 -16.77 -4.65
N GLY A 459 -10.99 -18.05 -5.04
CA GLY A 459 -12.22 -18.77 -5.34
C GLY A 459 -12.63 -18.64 -6.80
N TYR A 460 -13.60 -19.45 -7.22
CA TYR A 460 -14.15 -19.42 -8.58
C TYR A 460 -15.13 -18.25 -8.73
N CYS A 461 -14.61 -17.07 -9.07
CA CYS A 461 -15.35 -15.82 -9.11
C CYS A 461 -15.95 -15.51 -10.50
N LYS A 462 -17.13 -14.90 -10.55
CA LYS A 462 -17.80 -14.45 -11.78
C LYS A 462 -17.05 -13.26 -12.37
N THR A 463 -16.32 -13.48 -13.46
CA THR A 463 -15.59 -12.43 -14.19
C THR A 463 -15.53 -12.75 -15.68
N ASP A 464 -15.02 -11.80 -16.49
CA ASP A 464 -14.79 -12.04 -17.91
C ASP A 464 -13.93 -13.28 -18.22
N ILE A 465 -12.97 -13.64 -17.34
CA ILE A 465 -12.03 -14.76 -17.60
C ILE A 465 -12.74 -16.11 -17.71
N ASN A 466 -13.92 -16.22 -17.09
CA ASN A 466 -14.74 -17.42 -17.09
C ASN A 466 -16.18 -17.12 -17.53
N PHE A 467 -16.41 -16.06 -18.30
CA PHE A 467 -17.75 -15.71 -18.81
C PHE A 467 -18.83 -15.59 -17.72
N ASP A 468 -18.47 -15.06 -16.55
CA ASP A 468 -19.36 -14.87 -15.39
C ASP A 468 -19.95 -16.16 -14.79
N THR A 469 -19.26 -17.28 -14.97
CA THR A 469 -19.78 -18.62 -14.58
C THR A 469 -19.49 -19.03 -13.13
N GLY A 470 -18.68 -18.23 -12.42
CA GLY A 470 -18.26 -18.49 -11.05
C GLY A 470 -19.39 -18.63 -10.00
N GLU A 471 -19.02 -19.12 -8.83
CA GLU A 471 -19.88 -19.18 -7.64
C GLU A 471 -19.88 -17.84 -6.90
N TYR A 472 -18.69 -17.27 -6.72
CA TYR A 472 -18.43 -16.06 -5.97
C TYR A 472 -18.50 -14.82 -6.85
N THR A 473 -18.75 -13.66 -6.26
CA THR A 473 -18.62 -12.38 -6.97
C THR A 473 -17.14 -11.99 -7.08
N ALA A 474 -16.82 -11.01 -7.94
CA ALA A 474 -15.50 -10.40 -7.94
C ALA A 474 -15.17 -9.72 -6.58
N GLU A 475 -16.19 -9.25 -5.88
CA GLU A 475 -16.12 -8.66 -4.54
C GLU A 475 -15.71 -9.66 -3.48
N ASP A 476 -16.34 -10.83 -3.45
CA ASP A 476 -15.94 -11.92 -2.55
C ASP A 476 -14.47 -12.34 -2.77
N GLY A 477 -14.05 -12.45 -4.03
CA GLY A 477 -12.68 -12.82 -4.39
C GLY A 477 -11.67 -11.75 -3.98
N ALA A 478 -11.98 -10.48 -4.22
CA ALA A 478 -11.15 -9.35 -3.80
C ALA A 478 -11.05 -9.24 -2.28
N SER A 479 -12.14 -9.48 -1.55
CA SER A 479 -12.13 -9.45 -0.08
C SER A 479 -11.16 -10.46 0.51
N CYS A 480 -11.00 -11.63 -0.12
CA CYS A 480 -10.01 -12.61 0.30
C CYS A 480 -8.58 -12.11 0.07
N ILE A 481 -8.29 -11.56 -1.11
CA ILE A 481 -6.97 -10.99 -1.44
C ILE A 481 -6.62 -9.84 -0.50
N VAL A 482 -7.57 -8.93 -0.25
CA VAL A 482 -7.34 -7.77 0.62
C VAL A 482 -7.19 -8.20 2.08
N ALA A 483 -7.94 -9.20 2.55
CA ALA A 483 -7.75 -9.76 3.88
C ALA A 483 -6.33 -10.31 4.07
N VAL A 484 -5.79 -11.05 3.10
CA VAL A 484 -4.41 -11.55 3.14
C VAL A 484 -3.39 -10.42 3.03
N ALA A 485 -3.63 -9.44 2.16
CA ALA A 485 -2.77 -8.26 2.01
C ALA A 485 -2.68 -7.41 3.29
N LEU A 486 -3.73 -7.40 4.11
CA LEU A 486 -3.84 -6.61 5.34
C LEU A 486 -3.68 -7.47 6.61
N LEU A 487 -3.16 -8.70 6.50
CA LEU A 487 -2.82 -9.48 7.68
C LEU A 487 -1.85 -8.70 8.59
N PRO A 488 -1.94 -8.88 9.92
CA PRO A 488 -1.02 -8.22 10.85
C PRO A 488 0.45 -8.52 10.56
N GLU A 489 1.34 -7.62 10.99
CA GLU A 489 2.79 -7.84 10.98
C GLU A 489 3.17 -9.15 11.68
N GLY A 490 4.25 -9.77 11.21
CA GLY A 490 4.67 -11.10 11.67
C GLY A 490 3.78 -12.24 11.17
N GLY A 491 2.77 -11.93 10.36
CA GLY A 491 1.93 -12.91 9.67
C GLY A 491 2.71 -13.84 8.74
N PRO A 492 2.01 -14.84 8.18
CA PRO A 492 2.59 -15.86 7.31
C PRO A 492 3.27 -15.24 6.08
N THR A 493 4.35 -15.87 5.65
CA THR A 493 5.08 -15.54 4.42
C THR A 493 5.49 -16.85 3.74
N GLY A 494 5.43 -16.88 2.41
CA GLY A 494 5.69 -18.08 1.61
C GLY A 494 4.56 -19.10 1.65
N VAL A 495 3.33 -18.67 1.95
CA VAL A 495 2.15 -19.53 2.10
C VAL A 495 1.19 -19.38 0.91
N PHE A 496 0.43 -20.43 0.64
CA PHE A 496 -0.69 -20.42 -0.28
C PHE A 496 -2.00 -20.32 0.51
N PHE A 497 -2.86 -19.38 0.12
CA PHE A 497 -4.18 -19.23 0.70
C PHE A 497 -5.26 -19.71 -0.26
N PHE A 498 -6.11 -20.62 0.21
CA PHE A 498 -7.42 -20.81 -0.39
C PHE A 498 -8.38 -19.81 0.23
N ARG A 499 -8.71 -18.76 -0.53
CA ARG A 499 -9.44 -17.59 -0.02
C ARG A 499 -8.67 -16.95 1.14
N THR A 500 -9.10 -17.14 2.38
CA THR A 500 -8.47 -16.60 3.59
C THR A 500 -7.82 -17.67 4.48
N GLU A 501 -7.92 -18.94 4.09
CA GLU A 501 -7.41 -20.09 4.84
C GLU A 501 -6.06 -20.53 4.26
N GLU A 502 -5.06 -20.78 5.11
CA GLU A 502 -3.80 -21.37 4.65
C GLU A 502 -4.03 -22.79 4.11
N ALA A 503 -3.40 -23.10 2.98
CA ALA A 503 -3.51 -24.38 2.31
C ALA A 503 -2.13 -24.82 1.76
N PRO A 504 -1.89 -26.14 1.61
CA PRO A 504 -0.64 -26.63 1.08
C PRO A 504 -0.49 -26.30 -0.41
N PHE A 505 0.75 -26.15 -0.87
CA PHE A 505 1.08 -26.03 -2.30
C PHE A 505 1.05 -27.37 -3.06
N VAL A 506 1.01 -28.50 -2.33
CA VAL A 506 1.08 -29.86 -2.85
C VAL A 506 -0.30 -30.49 -2.99
#